data_AF-A0A2M7BHW9-F1
#
_entry.id   AF-A0A2M7BHW9-F1
#
_cell.length_a   1.000
_cell.length_b   1.000
_cell.length_c   1.000
_cell.angle_alpha   90.00
_cell.angle_beta   90.00
_cell.angle_gamma   90.00
#
_symmetry.space_group_name_H-M   'P 1'
#
loop_
_entity.id
_entity.type
_entity.pdbx_description
1 polymer ?
#
loop_
_entity_poly.entity_id
_entity_poly.type
_entity_poly.pdbx_seq_one_letter_code
_entity_poly.pdbx_strand_id
1 'polypeptide(L)' 'MVINDLICKDCGYCREVCSFDIFKQSEDFNPSGYRSAVAVNTDQCVGCLRCLYICPDFAITIKEVE' A
#
# COMPACT_ATOMS: atom_id res chain seq x y z
N MET A 1 3.25 -4.12 7.47
CA MET A 1 2.70 -4.10 6.10
C MET A 1 3.79 -3.67 5.13
N VAL A 2 3.86 -4.26 3.94
CA VAL A 2 4.91 -4.00 2.95
C VAL A 2 4.26 -3.81 1.57
N ILE A 3 4.73 -2.82 0.80
CA ILE A 3 4.34 -2.62 -0.60
C ILE A 3 5.49 -3.09 -1.48
N ASN A 4 5.19 -3.92 -2.48
CA ASN A 4 6.14 -4.30 -3.51
C ASN A 4 6.21 -3.20 -4.58
N ASP A 5 7.27 -2.42 -4.52
CA ASP A 5 7.53 -1.28 -5.41
C ASP A 5 7.66 -1.67 -6.89
N LEU A 6 8.08 -2.90 -7.20
CA LEU A 6 8.27 -3.35 -8.59
C LEU A 6 6.95 -3.56 -9.34
N ILE A 7 5.84 -3.76 -8.63
CA ILE A 7 4.53 -4.07 -9.22
C ILE A 7 3.44 -3.06 -8.86
N CYS A 8 3.68 -2.16 -7.91
CA CYS A 8 2.74 -1.08 -7.62
C CYS A 8 2.68 -0.09 -8.79
N LYS A 9 1.46 0.24 -9.23
CA LYS A 9 1.20 1.16 -10.35
C LYS A 9 0.55 2.48 -9.93
N ASP A 10 0.64 2.82 -8.64
CA ASP A 10 0.09 4.06 -8.07
C ASP A 10 -1.39 4.33 -8.41
N CYS A 11 -2.23 3.30 -8.42
CA CYS A 11 -3.67 3.44 -8.74
C CYS A 11 -4.49 4.13 -7.63
N GLY A 12 -3.96 4.23 -6.41
CA GLY A 12 -4.61 4.94 -5.31
C GLY A 12 -5.70 4.19 -4.53
N TYR A 13 -6.18 3.02 -4.97
CA TYR A 13 -7.28 2.30 -4.28
C TYR A 13 -6.99 1.94 -2.81
N CYS A 14 -5.73 1.68 -2.47
CA CYS A 14 -5.33 1.45 -1.09
C CYS A 14 -5.55 2.70 -0.20
N ARG A 15 -5.35 3.90 -0.75
CA ARG A 15 -5.62 5.19 -0.07
C ARG A 15 -7.11 5.41 0.10
N GLU A 16 -7.89 5.16 -0.96
CA GLU A 16 -9.34 5.32 -0.94
C GLU A 16 -10.04 4.41 0.08
N VAL A 17 -9.63 3.14 0.17
CA VAL A 17 -10.29 2.17 1.05
C VAL A 17 -9.84 2.25 2.51
N CYS A 18 -8.71 2.90 2.79
CA CYS A 18 -8.10 2.93 4.11
C CYS A 18 -8.54 4.16 4.89
N SER A 19 -9.42 3.97 5.87
CA SER A 19 -9.91 5.05 6.75
C SER A 19 -8.89 5.54 7.80
N PHE A 20 -7.66 5.01 7.79
CA PHE A 20 -6.62 5.30 8.77
C PHE A 20 -5.39 5.98 8.13
N ASP A 21 -5.51 6.46 6.89
CA ASP A 21 -4.45 7.19 6.17
C ASP A 21 -3.08 6.49 6.17
N ILE A 22 -3.08 5.16 6.11
CA ILE A 22 -1.87 4.35 6.17
C ILE A 22 -1.08 4.44 4.87
N PHE A 23 -1.71 4.78 3.74
CA PHE A 23 -1.05 4.80 2.44
C PHE A 23 -0.80 6.22 1.96
N LYS A 24 0.44 6.49 1.51
CA LYS A 24 0.82 7.72 0.81
C LYS A 24 1.49 7.39 -0.51
N GLN A 25 1.63 8.39 -1.37
CA GLN A 25 2.40 8.26 -2.61
C GLN A 25 3.89 8.45 -2.29
N SER A 26 4.77 7.68 -2.94
CA SER A 26 6.22 7.84 -2.84
C SER A 26 6.69 9.18 -3.43
N GLU A 27 7.82 9.69 -2.92
CA GLU A 27 8.54 10.79 -3.55
C GLU A 27 9.39 10.37 -4.75
N ASP A 28 9.75 9.10 -4.82
CA ASP A 28 10.59 8.54 -5.86
C ASP A 28 9.78 7.72 -6.87
N PHE A 29 10.31 7.65 -8.09
CA PHE A 29 9.78 6.78 -9.13
C PHE A 29 10.36 5.36 -9.00
N ASN A 30 9.51 4.36 -9.14
CA ASN A 30 9.91 2.96 -9.27
C ASN A 30 10.48 2.68 -10.67
N PRO A 31 11.07 1.49 -10.92
CA PRO A 31 11.65 1.14 -12.23
C PRO A 31 10.67 1.18 -13.41
N SER A 32 9.37 1.12 -13.15
CA SER A 32 8.31 1.21 -14.15
C SER A 32 7.78 2.63 -14.37
N GLY A 33 8.34 3.63 -13.65
CA GLY A 33 7.97 5.04 -13.77
C GLY A 33 6.75 5.47 -12.96
N TYR A 34 6.29 4.66 -12.00
CA TYR A 34 5.20 5.02 -11.08
C TYR A 34 5.75 5.50 -9.74
N ARG A 35 5.01 6.40 -9.08
CA ARG A 35 5.28 6.76 -7.68
C ARG A 35 4.52 5.84 -6.76
N SER A 36 5.06 4.65 -6.51
CA SER A 36 4.39 3.58 -5.74
C SER A 36 3.81 4.06 -4.42
N ALA A 37 2.79 3.35 -3.95
CA ALA A 37 2.27 3.56 -2.61
C ALA A 37 3.31 3.16 -1.54
N VAL A 38 3.40 3.95 -0.47
CA VAL A 38 4.21 3.66 0.72
C VAL A 38 3.31 3.59 1.94
N ALA A 39 3.63 2.67 2.85
CA ALA A 39 2.94 2.54 4.12
C ALA A 39 3.55 3.51 5.14
N VAL A 40 2.73 4.40 5.68
CA VAL A 40 3.02 5.31 6.78
C VAL A 40 2.08 4.99 7.93
N ASN A 41 2.45 5.31 9.17
CA ASN A 41 1.57 5.12 10.35
C ASN A 41 1.01 3.69 10.46
N THR A 42 1.84 2.67 10.20
CA THR A 42 1.39 1.26 10.20
C THR A 42 0.91 0.77 11.57
N ASP A 43 1.25 1.48 12.63
CA ASP A 43 0.76 1.30 14.01
C ASP A 43 -0.75 1.52 14.14
N GLN A 44 -1.36 2.29 13.24
CA GLN A 44 -2.82 2.51 13.20
C GLN A 44 -3.57 1.41 12.41
N CYS A 45 -2.84 0.45 11.82
CA CYS A 45 -3.45 -0.62 11.05
C CYS A 45 -4.23 -1.58 11.95
N VAL A 46 -5.54 -1.68 11.72
CA VAL A 46 -6.43 -2.62 12.43
C VAL A 46 -6.55 -4.00 11.77
N GLY A 47 -5.75 -4.29 10.76
CA GLY A 47 -5.74 -5.62 10.12
C GLY A 47 -7.00 -5.99 9.33
N CYS A 48 -7.77 -5.01 8.82
CA CYS A 48 -9.05 -5.28 8.12
C CYS A 48 -8.92 -5.89 6.70
N LEU A 49 -7.70 -5.98 6.17
CA LEU A 49 -7.35 -6.59 4.87
C LEU A 49 -8.00 -5.98 3.62
N ARG A 50 -8.76 -4.88 3.71
CA ARG A 50 -9.42 -4.27 2.54
C ARG A 50 -8.44 -3.83 1.44
N CYS A 51 -7.31 -3.24 1.84
CA CYS A 51 -6.26 -2.83 0.91
C CYS A 51 -5.63 -4.02 0.16
N LEU A 52 -5.54 -5.19 0.80
CA LEU A 52 -5.07 -6.42 0.18
C LEU A 52 -6.02 -6.88 -0.93
N TYR A 53 -7.33 -6.92 -0.66
CA TYR A 53 -8.33 -7.40 -1.62
C TYR A 53 -8.61 -6.44 -2.78
N ILE A 54 -8.50 -5.13 -2.56
CA ILE A 54 -8.78 -4.14 -3.62
C ILE A 54 -7.58 -3.91 -4.54
N CYS A 55 -6.37 -4.33 -4.16
CA CYS A 55 -5.17 -4.09 -4.95
C CYS A 55 -5.19 -4.97 -6.23
N PRO A 56 -5.29 -4.37 -7.43
CA PRO A 56 -5.43 -5.14 -8.67
C PRO A 56 -4.15 -5.90 -9.04
N ASP A 57 -3.00 -5.42 -8.58
CA ASP A 57 -1.68 -6.00 -8.87
C ASP A 57 -1.14 -6.85 -7.70
N PHE A 58 -1.91 -7.05 -6.62
CA PHE A 58 -1.46 -7.76 -5.42
C PHE A 58 -0.13 -7.22 -4.84
N ALA A 59 0.08 -5.90 -4.94
CA ALA A 59 1.31 -5.24 -4.52
C ALA A 59 1.46 -5.11 -2.99
N ILE A 60 0.45 -5.46 -2.20
CA ILE A 60 0.41 -5.22 -0.75
C ILE A 60 0.51 -6.54 -0.01
N THR A 61 1.42 -6.63 0.97
CA THR A 61 1.53 -7.76 1.90
C THR A 61 1.28 -7.28 3.33
N ILE A 62 0.38 -7.96 4.03
CA ILE A 62 0.13 -7.76 5.46
C ILE A 62 0.78 -8.93 6.19
N LYS A 63 1.62 -8.62 7.19
CA LYS A 63 2.26 -9.61 8.05
C LYS A 63 1.72 -9.44 9.46
N GLU A 64 1.44 -10.54 10.13
CA GLU A 64 1.23 -10.53 11.58
C GLU A 64 2.55 -10.16 12.26
N VAL A 65 2.46 -9.34 13.30
CA VAL A 65 3.60 -9.05 14.17
C VAL A 65 3.42 -9.99 15.37
N GLU A 66 4.30 -10.99 15.48
CA GLU A 66 4.42 -11.82 16.69
C GLU A 66 4.95 -10.99 17.87
#